data_AF-A0A8H3WHR4-F1
#
_entry.id   AF-A0A8H3WHR4-F1
#
_cell.length_a   1.000
_cell.length_b   1.000
_cell.length_c   1.000
_cell.angle_alpha   90.00
_cell.angle_beta   90.00
_cell.angle_gamma   90.00
#
_symmetry.space_group_name_H-M   'P 1'
#
loop_
_entity.id
_entity.type
_entity.pdbx_description
1 polymer ?
#
loop_
_entity_poly.entity_id
_entity_poly.type
_entity_poly.pdbx_seq_one_letter_code
_entity_poly.pdbx_strand_id
1 'polypeptide(L)'
;MSGVTERKIIPVKGGVDDWKEPLKAYLLALKTHGGYLRTRWGPWSENEQYLDVISGWKTREARDEFFASAEGKSAMDNFKTVINGEVKSYFIKFVPYAPRGAIDSPIAEVITISGSSMSEDEMRAQIDKARGMPGMNDLASGMSVEDVDGGKVFVAALGWESVEKSKAADKSAYVPASGKTEVHHVNFHYPIKGFSVTNTH
;
A
#
# COMPACT_ATOMS: atom_id res chain seq x y z
N MET A 1 -21.71 -0.22 -1.53
CA MET A 1 -20.64 -1.06 -0.94
C MET A 1 -19.33 -0.31 -1.07
N SER A 2 -18.62 -0.07 0.03
CA SER A 2 -17.22 0.39 -0.05
C SER A 2 -16.35 -0.79 -0.45
N GLY A 3 -15.48 -0.60 -1.45
CA GLY A 3 -14.52 -1.63 -1.85
C GLY A 3 -13.48 -1.90 -0.76
N VAL A 4 -12.59 -2.86 -1.00
CA VAL A 4 -11.47 -3.16 -0.12
C VAL A 4 -10.16 -2.71 -0.76
N THR A 5 -9.16 -2.38 0.05
CA THR A 5 -7.80 -2.09 -0.43
C THR A 5 -6.90 -3.27 -0.13
N GLU A 6 -6.35 -3.91 -1.16
CA GLU A 6 -5.27 -4.88 -1.01
C GLU A 6 -3.93 -4.12 -1.06
N ARG A 7 -3.10 -4.28 -0.05
CA ARG A 7 -1.72 -3.78 -0.03
C ARG A 7 -0.76 -4.96 -0.11
N LYS A 8 0.16 -4.91 -1.06
CA LYS A 8 1.23 -5.91 -1.22
C LYS A 8 2.60 -5.27 -0.99
N ILE A 9 3.41 -5.93 -0.19
CA ILE A 9 4.83 -5.64 -0.04
C ILE A 9 5.57 -6.76 -0.76
N ILE A 10 6.24 -6.41 -1.84
CA ILE A 10 6.83 -7.37 -2.79
C ILE A 10 8.35 -7.17 -2.79
N PRO A 11 9.12 -8.13 -2.24
CA PRO A 11 10.57 -8.11 -2.41
C PRO A 11 10.90 -8.40 -3.88
N VAL A 12 11.79 -7.61 -4.47
CA VAL A 12 12.19 -7.72 -5.87
C VAL A 12 13.69 -7.92 -6.04
N LYS A 13 14.08 -8.53 -7.15
CA LYS A 13 15.46 -8.71 -7.59
C LYS A 13 15.88 -7.51 -8.43
N GLY A 14 17.17 -7.17 -8.34
CA GLY A 14 17.77 -6.16 -9.20
C GLY A 14 17.29 -4.74 -8.90
N GLY A 15 17.51 -3.84 -9.86
CA GLY A 15 17.06 -2.46 -9.82
C GLY A 15 15.73 -2.27 -10.54
N VAL A 16 15.33 -1.00 -10.67
CA VAL A 16 14.08 -0.58 -11.32
C VAL A 16 13.90 -1.21 -12.71
N ASP A 17 14.95 -1.27 -13.50
CA ASP A 17 14.89 -1.76 -14.89
C ASP A 17 14.59 -3.26 -14.97
N ASP A 18 14.86 -4.02 -13.92
CA ASP A 18 14.61 -5.46 -13.87
C ASP A 18 13.12 -5.76 -13.65
N TRP A 19 12.48 -5.09 -12.69
CA TRP A 19 11.12 -5.44 -12.27
C TRP A 19 10.00 -4.62 -12.92
N LYS A 20 10.32 -3.49 -13.56
CA LYS A 20 9.31 -2.53 -14.03
C LYS A 20 8.44 -3.03 -15.18
N GLU A 21 8.99 -3.72 -16.17
CA GLU A 21 8.19 -4.28 -17.28
C GLU A 21 7.35 -5.50 -16.82
N PRO A 22 7.86 -6.44 -16.00
CA PRO A 22 7.02 -7.47 -15.39
C PRO A 22 5.89 -6.89 -14.53
N LEU A 23 6.16 -5.88 -13.71
CA LEU A 23 5.13 -5.18 -12.94
C LEU A 23 4.10 -4.54 -13.87
N LYS A 24 4.52 -3.84 -14.92
CA LYS A 24 3.62 -3.23 -15.90
C LYS A 24 2.65 -4.24 -16.51
N ALA A 25 3.15 -5.41 -16.93
CA ALA A 25 2.30 -6.47 -17.47
C ALA A 25 1.23 -6.92 -16.45
N TYR A 26 1.63 -7.08 -15.18
CA TYR A 26 0.71 -7.37 -14.08
C TYR A 26 -0.34 -6.27 -13.88
N LEU A 27 0.07 -5.00 -13.87
CA LEU A 27 -0.84 -3.88 -13.68
C LEU A 27 -1.82 -3.72 -14.86
N LEU A 28 -1.39 -4.02 -16.10
CA LEU A 28 -2.28 -4.01 -17.27
C LEU A 28 -3.32 -5.13 -17.20
N ALA A 29 -2.92 -6.33 -16.77
CA ALA A 29 -3.86 -7.44 -16.57
C ALA A 29 -4.89 -7.14 -15.47
N LEU A 30 -4.49 -6.50 -14.37
CA LEU A 30 -5.42 -6.09 -13.32
C LEU A 30 -6.56 -5.20 -13.87
N LYS A 31 -6.21 -4.25 -14.74
CA LYS A 31 -7.16 -3.27 -15.29
C LYS A 31 -8.26 -3.87 -16.15
N THR A 32 -8.04 -5.04 -16.74
CA THR A 32 -9.04 -5.70 -17.58
C THR A 32 -10.08 -6.46 -16.75
N HIS A 33 -9.85 -6.64 -15.45
CA HIS A 33 -10.77 -7.36 -14.58
C HIS A 33 -11.94 -6.49 -14.10
N GLY A 34 -13.19 -6.96 -14.27
CA GLY A 34 -14.39 -6.16 -13.95
C GLY A 34 -14.55 -5.78 -12.47
N GLY A 35 -13.82 -6.45 -11.58
CA GLY A 35 -13.79 -6.17 -10.14
C GLY A 35 -12.66 -5.25 -9.66
N TYR A 36 -11.72 -4.89 -10.55
CA TYR A 36 -10.67 -3.93 -10.26
C TYR A 36 -11.24 -2.50 -10.15
N LEU A 37 -10.70 -1.73 -9.22
CA LEU A 37 -11.05 -0.32 -9.03
C LEU A 37 -9.89 0.62 -9.39
N ARG A 38 -8.71 0.39 -8.79
CA ARG A 38 -7.54 1.26 -8.95
C ARG A 38 -6.26 0.54 -8.55
N THR A 39 -5.11 1.11 -8.92
CA THR A 39 -3.83 0.72 -8.35
C THR A 39 -2.89 1.92 -8.20
N ARG A 40 -1.98 1.82 -7.25
CA ARG A 40 -0.86 2.73 -6.98
C ARG A 40 0.33 1.88 -6.57
N TRP A 41 1.53 2.32 -6.91
CA TRP A 41 2.73 1.58 -6.57
C TRP A 41 3.94 2.50 -6.47
N GLY A 42 4.98 2.00 -5.82
CA GLY A 42 6.32 2.58 -5.85
C GLY A 42 7.30 1.71 -5.07
N PRO A 43 8.61 1.84 -5.33
CA PRO A 43 9.62 1.30 -4.44
C PRO A 43 9.59 2.03 -3.09
N TRP A 44 10.05 1.37 -2.04
CA TRP A 44 10.33 2.05 -0.78
C TRP A 44 11.52 2.98 -0.98
N SER A 45 11.40 4.20 -0.48
CA SER A 45 12.45 5.22 -0.58
C SER A 45 13.68 4.83 0.25
N GLU A 46 13.47 4.09 1.34
CA GLU A 46 14.52 3.57 2.21
C GLU A 46 15.19 2.30 1.66
N ASN A 47 14.48 1.54 0.83
CA ASN A 47 14.97 0.28 0.28
C ASN A 47 14.25 -0.09 -1.02
N GLU A 48 14.87 0.25 -2.14
CA GLU A 48 14.28 0.03 -3.47
C GLU A 48 14.11 -1.45 -3.86
N GLN A 49 14.59 -2.40 -3.04
CA GLN A 49 14.33 -3.83 -3.21
C GLN A 49 12.94 -4.26 -2.72
N TYR A 50 12.14 -3.35 -2.19
CA TYR A 50 10.74 -3.59 -1.83
C TYR A 50 9.82 -2.68 -2.62
N LEU A 51 8.83 -3.27 -3.27
CA LEU A 51 7.71 -2.56 -3.88
C LEU A 51 6.51 -2.57 -2.95
N ASP A 52 5.90 -1.42 -2.75
CA ASP A 52 4.57 -1.30 -2.18
C ASP A 52 3.56 -1.14 -3.32
N VAL A 53 2.59 -2.05 -3.40
CA VAL A 53 1.53 -2.02 -4.42
C VAL A 53 0.18 -2.02 -3.71
N ILE A 54 -0.58 -0.95 -3.91
CA ILE A 54 -1.94 -0.80 -3.40
C ILE A 54 -2.92 -1.02 -4.54
N SER A 55 -3.85 -1.96 -4.38
CA SER A 55 -4.92 -2.25 -5.35
C SER A 55 -6.29 -2.13 -4.70
N GLY A 56 -7.21 -1.42 -5.35
CA GLY A 56 -8.61 -1.34 -4.93
C GLY A 56 -9.43 -2.42 -5.63
N TRP A 57 -10.25 -3.13 -4.87
CA TRP A 57 -11.14 -4.17 -5.37
C TRP A 57 -12.58 -3.90 -4.95
N LYS A 58 -13.56 -4.22 -5.82
CA LYS A 58 -14.99 -4.16 -5.47
C LYS A 58 -15.30 -5.06 -4.28
N THR A 59 -14.74 -6.27 -4.29
CA THR A 59 -14.85 -7.27 -3.23
C THR A 59 -13.57 -8.11 -3.15
N ARG A 60 -13.40 -8.90 -2.09
CA ARG A 60 -12.26 -9.84 -1.98
C ARG A 60 -12.38 -10.98 -2.98
N GLU A 61 -13.60 -11.43 -3.24
CA GLU A 61 -13.90 -12.50 -4.19
C GLU A 61 -13.49 -12.10 -5.61
N ALA A 62 -13.73 -10.84 -6.00
CA ALA A 62 -13.27 -10.33 -7.29
C ALA A 62 -11.74 -10.33 -7.44
N ARG A 63 -11.00 -10.17 -6.34
CA ARG A 63 -9.55 -10.33 -6.34
C ARG A 63 -9.19 -11.79 -6.58
N ASP A 64 -9.85 -12.71 -5.87
CA ASP A 64 -9.56 -14.15 -5.96
C ASP A 64 -9.89 -14.70 -7.36
N GLU A 65 -10.99 -14.26 -7.97
CA GLU A 65 -11.36 -14.53 -9.36
C GLU A 65 -10.27 -14.12 -10.34
N PHE A 66 -9.70 -12.92 -10.18
CA PHE A 66 -8.60 -12.45 -11.01
C PHE A 66 -7.38 -13.39 -10.90
N PHE A 67 -6.94 -13.76 -9.70
CA PHE A 67 -5.80 -14.67 -9.54
C PHE A 67 -6.09 -16.12 -9.99
N ALA A 68 -7.35 -16.52 -10.07
CA ALA A 68 -7.76 -17.81 -10.62
C ALA A 68 -7.83 -17.81 -12.16
N SER A 69 -8.01 -16.64 -12.80
CA SER A 69 -8.11 -16.47 -14.25
C SER A 69 -6.82 -16.82 -15.01
N ALA A 70 -6.94 -17.08 -16.32
CA ALA A 70 -5.78 -17.37 -17.17
C ALA A 70 -4.86 -16.15 -17.30
N GLU A 71 -5.46 -14.97 -17.42
CA GLU A 71 -4.79 -13.68 -17.54
C GLU A 71 -4.02 -13.35 -16.25
N GLY A 72 -4.66 -13.50 -15.08
CA GLY A 72 -4.03 -13.26 -13.79
C GLY A 72 -2.89 -14.23 -13.50
N LYS A 73 -3.05 -15.52 -13.86
CA LYS A 73 -1.96 -16.51 -13.75
C LYS A 73 -0.78 -16.16 -14.64
N SER A 74 -1.03 -15.90 -15.92
CA SER A 74 0.03 -15.53 -16.88
C SER A 74 0.79 -14.28 -16.44
N ALA A 75 0.06 -13.24 -16.01
CA ALA A 75 0.65 -12.01 -15.49
C ALA A 75 1.51 -12.24 -14.24
N MET A 76 1.03 -13.07 -13.30
CA MET A 76 1.79 -13.39 -12.09
C MET A 76 2.99 -14.28 -12.35
N ASP A 77 2.90 -15.23 -13.27
CA ASP A 77 4.03 -16.10 -13.62
C ASP A 77 5.18 -15.28 -14.22
N ASN A 78 4.86 -14.30 -15.07
CA ASN A 78 5.84 -13.33 -15.53
C ASN A 78 6.42 -12.50 -14.37
N PHE A 79 5.57 -11.98 -13.48
CA PHE A 79 6.04 -11.15 -12.37
C PHE A 79 6.88 -11.91 -11.35
N LYS A 80 6.61 -13.20 -11.10
CA LYS A 80 7.39 -14.06 -10.20
C LYS A 80 8.86 -14.18 -10.59
N THR A 81 9.21 -13.98 -11.86
CA THR A 81 10.60 -14.03 -12.32
C THR A 81 11.50 -13.04 -11.58
N VAL A 82 10.93 -11.88 -11.20
CA VAL A 82 11.63 -10.79 -10.51
C VAL A 82 11.32 -10.69 -9.01
N ILE A 83 10.44 -11.54 -8.46
CA ILE A 83 10.15 -11.58 -7.02
C ILE A 83 11.28 -12.30 -6.29
N ASN A 84 11.74 -11.73 -5.17
CA ASN A 84 12.87 -12.20 -4.37
C ASN A 84 12.50 -12.60 -2.93
N GLY A 85 11.43 -13.39 -2.78
CA GLY A 85 11.02 -13.88 -1.47
C GLY A 85 9.52 -13.86 -1.30
N GLU A 86 9.10 -13.88 -0.04
CA GLU A 86 7.69 -13.89 0.33
C GLU A 86 7.03 -12.53 0.09
N VAL A 87 5.89 -12.54 -0.61
CA VAL A 87 5.04 -11.36 -0.79
C VAL A 87 4.08 -11.28 0.38
N LYS A 88 4.15 -10.19 1.14
CA LYS A 88 3.15 -9.92 2.18
C LYS A 88 1.95 -9.24 1.54
N SER A 89 0.74 -9.68 1.88
CA SER A 89 -0.50 -9.16 1.31
C SER A 89 -1.55 -8.97 2.39
N TYR A 90 -2.12 -7.78 2.47
CA TYR A 90 -3.13 -7.41 3.47
C TYR A 90 -4.34 -6.80 2.78
N PHE A 91 -5.54 -7.16 3.24
CA PHE A 91 -6.76 -6.45 2.89
C PHE A 91 -7.09 -5.47 4.01
N ILE A 92 -7.06 -4.17 3.71
CA ILE A 92 -7.29 -3.09 4.66
C ILE A 92 -8.58 -2.34 4.31
N LYS A 93 -9.40 -2.05 5.33
CA LYS A 93 -10.53 -1.13 5.24
C LYS A 93 -10.10 0.23 5.79
N PHE A 94 -9.45 1.02 4.94
CA PHE A 94 -9.04 2.39 5.31
C PHE A 94 -10.25 3.27 5.62
N VAL A 95 -10.08 4.13 6.62
CA VAL A 95 -10.99 5.22 6.96
C VAL A 95 -10.18 6.53 6.89
N PRO A 96 -10.51 7.46 5.96
CA PRO A 96 -11.47 7.31 4.84
C PRO A 96 -11.04 6.26 3.79
N TYR A 97 -12.01 5.75 3.01
CA TYR A 97 -11.74 4.89 1.86
C TYR A 97 -11.80 5.70 0.55
N ALA A 98 -10.79 5.70 -0.32
CA ALA A 98 -9.41 5.23 -0.18
C ALA A 98 -8.58 6.07 0.80
N PRO A 99 -7.31 5.68 1.08
CA PRO A 99 -6.27 6.63 1.49
C PRO A 99 -5.90 7.65 0.39
N ARG A 100 -6.88 8.30 -0.29
CA ARG A 100 -6.66 9.13 -1.49
C ARG A 100 -5.69 10.27 -1.19
N GLY A 101 -5.95 11.05 -0.14
CA GLY A 101 -5.08 12.17 0.22
C GLY A 101 -3.64 11.76 0.54
N ALA A 102 -3.43 10.53 1.05
CA ALA A 102 -2.08 9.99 1.25
C ALA A 102 -1.43 9.53 -0.05
N ILE A 103 -2.12 8.72 -0.87
CA ILE A 103 -1.54 8.14 -2.09
C ILE A 103 -1.44 9.12 -3.27
N ASP A 104 -2.15 10.25 -3.21
CA ASP A 104 -2.08 11.34 -4.18
C ASP A 104 -1.11 12.46 -3.73
N SER A 105 -0.45 12.29 -2.56
CA SER A 105 0.59 13.22 -2.10
C SER A 105 1.95 12.98 -2.81
N PRO A 106 2.86 13.96 -2.82
CA PRO A 106 4.22 13.79 -3.36
C PRO A 106 4.97 12.58 -2.80
N ILE A 107 4.80 12.31 -1.50
CA ILE A 107 5.26 11.11 -0.84
C ILE A 107 4.22 10.64 0.18
N ALA A 108 4.07 9.33 0.33
CA ALA A 108 3.32 8.73 1.43
C ALA A 108 4.28 8.07 2.41
N GLU A 109 4.18 8.40 3.70
CA GLU A 109 4.69 7.58 4.78
C GLU A 109 3.67 6.46 5.06
N VAL A 110 4.14 5.22 5.09
CA VAL A 110 3.31 4.06 5.40
C VAL A 110 3.81 3.44 6.70
N ILE A 111 2.90 3.30 7.66
CA ILE A 111 3.16 2.75 8.98
C ILE A 111 2.39 1.43 9.09
N THR A 112 3.09 0.35 9.37
CA THR A 112 2.52 -0.99 9.61
C THR A 112 2.77 -1.37 11.06
N ILE A 113 1.73 -1.77 11.78
CA ILE A 113 1.82 -2.20 13.17
C ILE A 113 1.20 -3.58 13.32
N SER A 114 1.96 -4.55 13.80
CA SER A 114 1.48 -5.90 14.10
C SER A 114 1.65 -6.24 15.59
N GLY A 115 0.77 -7.11 16.11
CA GLY A 115 0.83 -7.54 17.51
C GLY A 115 0.58 -6.42 18.53
N SER A 116 -0.13 -5.36 18.12
CA SER A 116 -0.54 -4.29 19.03
C SER A 116 -1.59 -4.79 20.01
N SER A 117 -1.49 -4.35 21.26
CA SER A 117 -2.51 -4.53 22.28
C SER A 117 -3.57 -3.42 22.28
N MET A 118 -3.36 -2.35 21.51
CA MET A 118 -4.30 -1.23 21.41
C MET A 118 -5.47 -1.58 20.50
N SER A 119 -6.63 -1.00 20.78
CA SER A 119 -7.77 -1.07 19.87
C SER A 119 -7.51 -0.28 18.58
N GLU A 120 -8.26 -0.58 17.51
CA GLU A 120 -8.16 0.13 16.24
C GLU A 120 -8.47 1.64 16.41
N ASP A 121 -9.44 1.99 17.26
CA ASP A 121 -9.83 3.37 17.51
C ASP A 121 -8.76 4.16 18.26
N GLU A 122 -8.09 3.55 19.24
CA GLU A 122 -6.96 4.17 19.93
C GLU A 122 -5.77 4.39 18.99
N MET A 123 -5.45 3.40 18.15
CA MET A 123 -4.38 3.54 17.16
C MET A 123 -4.72 4.62 16.13
N ARG A 124 -5.97 4.69 15.68
CA ARG A 124 -6.44 5.73 14.76
C ARG A 124 -6.35 7.12 15.39
N ALA A 125 -6.83 7.28 16.62
CA ALA A 125 -6.76 8.55 17.33
C ALA A 125 -5.32 9.01 17.56
N GLN A 126 -4.39 8.08 17.80
CA GLN A 126 -2.97 8.38 17.91
C GLN A 126 -2.38 8.83 16.56
N ILE A 127 -2.68 8.10 15.48
CA ILE A 127 -2.25 8.47 14.11
C ILE A 127 -2.81 9.82 13.67
N ASP A 128 -4.05 10.15 14.03
CA ASP A 128 -4.69 11.43 13.68
C ASP A 128 -3.94 12.66 14.21
N LYS A 129 -3.10 12.50 15.25
CA LYS A 129 -2.22 13.56 15.73
C LYS A 129 -1.21 14.03 14.69
N ALA A 130 -0.91 13.21 13.67
CA ALA A 130 -0.06 13.59 12.55
C ALA A 130 -0.63 14.79 11.76
N ARG A 131 -1.94 15.04 11.80
CA ARG A 131 -2.59 16.20 11.16
C ARG A 131 -2.08 17.54 11.68
N GLY A 132 -1.51 17.57 12.89
CA GLY A 132 -0.88 18.76 13.45
C GLY A 132 0.57 18.99 12.98
N MET A 133 1.15 18.07 12.20
CA MET A 133 2.55 18.13 11.81
C MET A 133 2.75 19.01 10.55
N PRO A 134 3.77 19.88 10.50
CA PRO A 134 4.04 20.70 9.34
C PRO A 134 4.31 19.87 8.07
N GLY A 135 3.60 20.19 6.98
CA GLY A 135 3.76 19.51 5.68
C GLY A 135 3.03 18.17 5.56
N MET A 136 2.18 17.83 6.53
CA MET A 136 1.21 16.74 6.41
C MET A 136 0.03 17.19 5.55
N ASN A 137 -0.34 16.40 4.54
CA ASN A 137 -1.45 16.69 3.64
C ASN A 137 -2.76 16.06 4.15
N ASP A 138 -2.80 14.73 4.19
CA ASP A 138 -3.94 13.96 4.68
C ASP A 138 -3.50 12.54 5.04
N LEU A 139 -4.37 11.78 5.71
CA LEU A 139 -4.09 10.40 6.08
C LEU A 139 -5.34 9.54 5.98
N ALA A 140 -5.13 8.23 5.91
CA ALA A 140 -6.12 7.25 6.27
C ALA A 140 -5.46 6.06 6.95
N SER A 141 -6.20 5.41 7.83
CA SER A 141 -5.72 4.21 8.52
C SER A 141 -6.83 3.18 8.66
N GLY A 142 -6.44 1.94 8.92
CA GLY A 142 -7.40 0.87 9.15
C GLY A 142 -6.72 -0.44 9.54
N MET A 143 -7.51 -1.32 10.14
CA MET A 143 -7.10 -2.68 10.43
C MET A 143 -7.26 -3.60 9.22
N SER A 144 -6.45 -4.67 9.19
CA SER A 144 -6.64 -5.78 8.28
C SER A 144 -8.00 -6.45 8.50
N VAL A 145 -8.65 -6.82 7.39
CA VAL A 145 -9.93 -7.55 7.41
C VAL A 145 -9.73 -8.94 8.01
N GLU A 146 -8.62 -9.58 7.67
CA GLU A 146 -8.26 -10.92 8.11
C GLU A 146 -7.08 -10.87 9.07
N ASP A 147 -6.87 -11.95 9.82
CA ASP A 147 -5.68 -12.10 10.65
C ASP A 147 -4.50 -12.47 9.74
N VAL A 148 -3.35 -11.86 9.99
CA VAL A 148 -2.10 -12.11 9.27
C VAL A 148 -1.02 -12.42 10.30
N ASP A 149 -0.30 -13.51 10.08
CA ASP A 149 0.77 -13.99 10.98
C ASP A 149 0.34 -14.12 12.46
N GLY A 150 -0.90 -14.57 12.69
CA GLY A 150 -1.44 -14.82 14.03
C GLY A 150 -2.11 -13.62 14.71
N GLY A 151 -2.34 -12.50 14.00
CA GLY A 151 -3.12 -11.39 14.55
C GLY A 151 -3.53 -10.34 13.53
N LYS A 152 -4.26 -9.32 13.98
CA LYS A 152 -4.61 -8.18 13.13
C LYS A 152 -3.39 -7.27 12.87
N VAL A 153 -3.34 -6.70 11.67
CA VAL A 153 -2.32 -5.72 11.27
C VAL A 153 -2.98 -4.38 11.02
N PHE A 154 -2.50 -3.35 11.71
CA PHE A 154 -2.94 -1.98 11.51
C PHE A 154 -2.03 -1.30 10.49
N VAL A 155 -2.62 -0.59 9.53
CA VAL A 155 -1.88 0.18 8.51
C VAL A 155 -2.38 1.62 8.51
N ALA A 156 -1.44 2.56 8.53
CA ALA A 156 -1.71 3.97 8.26
C ALA A 156 -0.90 4.45 7.05
N ALA A 157 -1.55 5.18 6.16
CA ALA A 157 -0.91 5.89 5.06
C ALA A 157 -1.09 7.38 5.30
N LEU A 158 0.03 8.11 5.40
CA LEU A 158 0.10 9.53 5.68
C LEU A 158 0.76 10.22 4.49
N GLY A 159 0.06 11.15 3.86
CA GLY A 159 0.58 11.97 2.77
C GLY A 159 1.38 13.15 3.29
N TRP A 160 2.55 13.37 2.70
CA TRP A 160 3.44 14.48 3.03
C TRP A 160 3.86 15.26 1.79
N GLU A 161 4.14 16.54 1.98
CA GLU A 161 4.72 17.42 0.94
C GLU A 161 6.10 16.93 0.47
N SER A 162 6.87 16.30 1.35
CA SER A 162 8.21 15.79 1.06
C SER A 162 8.69 14.76 2.11
N VAL A 163 9.69 13.97 1.76
CA VAL A 163 10.32 12.99 2.67
C VAL A 163 10.95 13.72 3.85
N GLU A 164 11.51 14.90 3.62
CA GLU A 164 12.18 15.73 4.62
C GLU A 164 11.20 16.21 5.68
N LYS A 165 9.99 16.66 5.28
CA LYS A 165 8.93 17.06 6.21
C LYS A 165 8.47 15.90 7.07
N SER A 166 8.27 14.72 6.46
CA SER A 166 7.94 13.52 7.21
C SER A 166 9.05 13.18 8.22
N LYS A 167 10.32 13.13 7.79
CA LYS A 167 11.45 12.79 8.68
C LYS A 167 11.64 13.79 9.82
N ALA A 168 11.30 15.06 9.60
CA ALA A 168 11.38 16.10 10.64
C ALA A 168 10.20 16.07 11.63
N ALA A 169 9.11 15.36 11.31
CA ALA A 169 7.95 15.26 12.19
C ALA A 169 8.27 14.39 13.42
N ASP A 170 7.74 14.78 14.58
CA ASP A 170 7.87 13.99 15.80
C ASP A 170 7.01 12.72 15.73
N LYS A 171 7.64 11.61 15.29
CA LYS A 171 6.99 10.30 15.18
C LYS A 171 6.45 9.81 16.52
N SER A 172 7.09 10.16 17.64
CA SER A 172 6.63 9.72 18.97
C SER A 172 5.27 10.32 19.33
N ALA A 173 4.91 11.45 18.73
CA ALA A 173 3.62 12.11 18.97
C ALA A 173 2.44 11.38 18.33
N TYR A 174 2.64 10.63 17.25
CA TYR A 174 1.54 10.06 16.46
C TYR A 174 1.70 8.60 16.03
N VAL A 175 2.88 8.00 16.14
CA VAL A 175 3.07 6.57 15.91
C VAL A 175 2.73 5.83 17.20
N PRO A 176 1.74 4.91 17.20
CA PRO A 176 1.44 4.10 18.37
C PRO A 176 2.66 3.31 18.86
N ALA A 177 3.01 3.49 20.13
CA ALA A 177 4.07 2.74 20.80
C ALA A 177 3.56 1.37 21.29
N SER A 178 3.00 0.56 20.38
CA SER A 178 2.48 -0.77 20.68
C SER A 178 2.75 -1.73 19.52
N GLY A 179 3.11 -2.97 19.85
CA GLY A 179 3.44 -3.99 18.85
C GLY A 179 4.77 -3.74 18.12
N LYS A 180 4.92 -4.41 16.99
CA LYS A 180 6.05 -4.25 16.07
C LYS A 180 5.68 -3.24 14.98
N THR A 181 6.44 -2.16 14.90
CA THR A 181 6.22 -1.07 13.94
C THR A 181 7.23 -1.12 12.80
N GLU A 182 6.74 -0.99 11.57
CA GLU A 182 7.52 -0.77 10.34
C GLU A 182 7.08 0.56 9.73
N VAL A 183 8.04 1.39 9.30
CA VAL A 183 7.80 2.69 8.69
C VAL A 183 8.68 2.84 7.46
N HIS A 184 8.09 3.25 6.34
CA HIS A 184 8.80 3.57 5.11
C HIS A 184 8.03 4.59 4.28
N HIS A 185 8.68 5.13 3.25
CA HIS A 185 8.11 6.12 2.35
C HIS A 185 7.96 5.56 0.94
N VAL A 186 6.85 5.89 0.28
CA VAL A 186 6.56 5.47 -1.09
C VAL A 186 6.09 6.67 -1.91
N ASN A 187 6.71 6.89 -3.06
CA ASN A 187 6.12 7.75 -4.09
C ASN A 187 5.14 6.92 -4.91
N PHE A 188 3.85 7.03 -4.61
CA PHE A 188 2.81 6.27 -5.30
C PHE A 188 2.51 6.76 -6.73
N HIS A 189 3.16 7.85 -7.17
CA HIS A 189 3.16 8.32 -8.55
C HIS A 189 4.33 7.76 -9.38
N TYR A 190 4.98 6.69 -8.90
CA TYR A 190 6.15 6.13 -9.54
C TYR A 190 5.89 5.77 -11.02
N PRO A 191 6.56 6.44 -11.98
CA PRO A 191 6.16 6.37 -13.37
C PRO A 191 6.55 5.05 -14.03
N ILE A 192 5.62 4.47 -14.81
CA ILE A 192 5.89 3.33 -15.70
C ILE A 192 5.57 3.74 -17.13
N LYS A 193 6.57 3.69 -18.03
CA LYS A 193 6.40 4.10 -19.43
C LYS A 193 5.35 3.21 -20.11
N GLY A 194 4.38 3.85 -20.77
CA GLY A 194 3.28 3.15 -21.44
C GLY A 194 2.21 2.63 -20.49
N PHE A 195 2.22 3.07 -19.22
CA PHE A 195 1.14 2.82 -18.27
C PHE A 195 0.71 4.15 -17.63
N SER A 196 -0.53 4.57 -17.88
CA SER A 196 -1.14 5.69 -17.16
C SER A 196 -1.93 5.16 -15.98
N VAL A 197 -1.86 5.82 -14.83
CA VAL A 197 -2.70 5.47 -13.69
C VAL A 197 -4.13 5.88 -14.02
N THR A 198 -5.08 4.95 -14.04
CA THR A 198 -6.51 5.29 -14.21
C THR A 198 -7.11 5.53 -12.83
N ASN A 199 -7.46 6.78 -12.55
CA ASN A 199 -8.35 7.11 -11.44
C ASN A 199 -9.77 6.97 -11.96
N THR A 200 -10.44 5.86 -11.65
CA THR A 200 -11.89 5.79 -11.79
C THR A 200 -12.49 6.72 -10.73
N HIS A 201 -13.22 7.73 -11.21
CA HIS A 201 -13.86 8.77 -10.39
C HIS A 201 -14.92 8.17 -9.48
#